data_AF-A0A1S2XNN6-F1
#
_entry.id   AF-A0A1S2XNN6-F1
#
_cell.length_a   1.000
_cell.length_b   1.000
_cell.length_c   1.000
_cell.angle_alpha   90.00
_cell.angle_beta   90.00
_cell.angle_gamma   90.00
#
_symmetry.space_group_name_H-M   'P 1'
#
loop_
_entity.id
_entity.type
_entity.pdbx_description
1 polymer ?
#
loop_
_entity_poly.entity_id
_entity_poly.type
_entity_poly.pdbx_seq_one_letter_code
_entity_poly.pdbx_strand_id
1 'polypeptide(L)'
;MAKKLKEAVIENHEVEELVKSSGLYTLLKCSYEIDKGLISAFVERWHCNTNNFHLPIGEMTITLDDVSSLLHIPIIGAFFSVNIFNKDDAAELLGELLGHWQMAARAFLLFLVGCTLFSDKSAFAVSVAYLERFRDLNSCEGYAWGATALTYLYDNLRETSMHQTRTVSGYLTLLQAWVYEHFPALCANCCRLSQIYDEDYPRALRWKPKRDKGLVIPFRKALDEIDVDGICWTPYR
;
A
#
# COMPACT_ATOMS: atom_id res chain seq x y z
N MET A 1 -14.41 7.63 -0.21
CA MET A 1 -14.23 7.36 1.23
C MET A 1 -13.27 6.18 1.28
N ALA A 2 -12.07 6.33 1.84
CA ALA A 2 -11.06 5.25 1.78
C ALA A 2 -11.50 4.07 2.65
N LYS A 3 -11.30 2.84 2.15
CA LYS A 3 -11.61 1.61 2.88
C LYS A 3 -10.68 1.55 4.10
N LYS A 4 -11.22 1.80 5.29
CA LYS A 4 -10.42 1.88 6.51
C LYS A 4 -10.40 0.51 7.17
N LEU A 5 -9.29 -0.22 7.05
CA LEU A 5 -8.98 -1.27 8.01
C LEU A 5 -8.60 -0.60 9.33
N LYS A 6 -9.58 -0.42 10.23
CA LYS A 6 -9.25 -0.34 11.66
C LYS A 6 -8.84 -1.73 12.09
N GLU A 7 -7.74 -1.85 12.85
CA GLU A 7 -7.19 -3.08 13.46
C GLU A 7 -8.12 -4.29 13.27
N ALA A 8 -8.02 -4.93 12.10
CA ALA A 8 -8.92 -6.01 11.76
C ALA A 8 -8.40 -7.25 12.47
N VAL A 9 -9.08 -7.63 13.56
CA VAL A 9 -8.79 -8.87 14.27
C VAL A 9 -9.61 -9.97 13.60
N ILE A 10 -8.91 -10.98 13.08
CA ILE A 10 -9.55 -12.20 12.58
C ILE A 10 -9.81 -13.08 13.80
N GLU A 11 -11.07 -13.18 14.23
CA GLU A 11 -11.44 -13.96 15.43
C GLU A 11 -11.36 -15.48 15.21
N ASN A 12 -11.56 -15.93 13.97
CA ASN A 12 -11.53 -17.35 13.63
C ASN A 12 -10.10 -17.82 13.33
N HIS A 13 -9.61 -18.80 14.10
CA HIS A 13 -8.25 -19.33 13.99
C HIS A 13 -7.94 -19.92 12.61
N GLU A 14 -8.85 -20.69 12.01
CA GLU A 14 -8.62 -21.30 10.68
C GLU A 14 -8.50 -20.24 9.59
N VAL A 15 -9.35 -19.21 9.65
CA VAL A 15 -9.27 -18.07 8.72
C VAL A 15 -7.97 -17.31 8.94
N GLU A 16 -7.56 -17.12 10.19
CA GLU A 16 -6.31 -16.42 10.51
C GLU A 16 -5.10 -17.16 9.95
N GLU A 17 -5.02 -18.48 10.13
CA GLU A 17 -3.93 -19.30 9.59
C GLU A 17 -3.89 -19.28 8.06
N LEU A 18 -5.05 -19.31 7.40
CA LEU A 18 -5.13 -19.16 5.93
C LEU A 18 -4.67 -17.77 5.44
N VAL A 19 -4.91 -16.71 6.22
CA VAL A 19 -4.40 -15.38 5.87
C VAL A 19 -2.90 -15.28 6.15
N LYS A 20 -2.39 -15.89 7.22
CA LYS A 20 -0.94 -15.99 7.49
C LYS A 20 -0.21 -16.72 6.36
N SER A 21 -0.72 -17.87 5.92
CA SER A 21 -0.12 -18.66 4.83
C SER A 21 -0.18 -17.98 3.46
N SER A 22 -0.97 -16.92 3.29
CA SER A 22 -1.04 -16.16 2.04
C SER A 22 0.15 -15.20 1.83
N GLY A 23 0.96 -14.94 2.85
CA GLY A 23 2.02 -13.92 2.83
C GLY A 23 1.50 -12.47 2.94
N LEU A 24 0.19 -12.26 3.12
CA LEU A 24 -0.44 -10.93 3.15
C LEU A 24 -0.85 -10.47 4.55
N TYR A 25 -0.61 -11.28 5.59
CA TYR A 25 -1.05 -10.98 6.95
C TYR A 25 -0.46 -9.68 7.52
N THR A 26 0.75 -9.30 7.09
CA THR A 26 1.41 -8.05 7.53
C THR A 26 0.64 -6.79 7.14
N LEU A 27 -0.18 -6.85 6.08
CA LEU A 27 -1.03 -5.73 5.63
C LEU A 27 -2.04 -5.31 6.69
N LEU A 28 -2.48 -6.23 7.55
CA LEU A 28 -3.39 -5.94 8.67
C LEU A 28 -2.73 -5.05 9.72
N LYS A 29 -1.44 -5.25 9.94
CA LYS A 29 -0.66 -4.48 10.92
C LYS A 29 -0.27 -3.12 10.36
N CYS A 30 0.11 -3.06 9.08
CA CYS A 30 0.66 -1.84 8.47
C CYS A 30 -0.40 -0.78 8.11
N SER A 31 -1.67 -1.00 8.43
CA SER A 31 -2.75 -0.04 8.14
C SER A 31 -2.76 1.11 9.15
N TYR A 32 -2.43 2.33 8.72
CA TYR A 32 -2.57 3.54 9.51
C TYR A 32 -3.16 4.71 8.71
N GLU A 33 -3.50 5.78 9.42
CA GLU A 33 -4.13 6.95 8.82
C GLU A 33 -3.20 7.66 7.83
N ILE A 34 -3.72 7.91 6.63
CA ILE A 34 -3.00 8.55 5.54
C ILE A 34 -3.10 10.07 5.67
N ASP A 35 -1.94 10.75 5.74
CA ASP A 35 -1.82 12.21 5.67
C ASP A 35 -1.98 12.66 4.22
N LYS A 36 -3.18 13.12 3.89
CA LYS A 36 -3.52 13.55 2.54
C LYS A 36 -2.71 14.75 2.06
N GLY A 37 -2.29 15.63 2.97
CA GLY A 37 -1.48 16.80 2.62
C GLY A 37 -0.09 16.36 2.18
N LEU A 38 0.52 15.46 2.95
CA LEU A 38 1.82 14.88 2.64
C LEU A 38 1.80 14.14 1.30
N ILE A 39 0.82 13.23 1.13
CA ILE A 39 0.67 12.45 -0.10
C ILE A 39 0.45 13.38 -1.31
N SER A 40 -0.43 14.38 -1.20
CA SER A 40 -0.68 15.31 -2.30
C SER A 40 0.58 16.07 -2.71
N ALA A 41 1.38 16.52 -1.73
CA ALA A 41 2.61 17.25 -2.01
C ALA A 41 3.65 16.39 -2.76
N PHE A 42 3.77 15.11 -2.42
CA PHE A 42 4.66 14.18 -3.13
C PHE A 42 4.14 13.80 -4.52
N VAL A 43 2.84 13.58 -4.67
CA VAL A 43 2.23 13.26 -5.97
C VAL A 43 2.46 14.38 -6.99
N GLU A 44 2.44 15.63 -6.55
CA GLU A 44 2.76 16.78 -7.41
C GLU A 44 4.21 16.80 -7.90
N ARG A 45 5.11 16.04 -7.27
CA ARG A 45 6.50 15.86 -7.69
C ARG A 45 6.69 14.64 -8.59
N TRP A 46 5.65 13.83 -8.81
CA TRP A 46 5.78 12.62 -9.63
C TRP A 46 5.86 12.94 -11.12
N HIS A 47 6.92 12.45 -11.76
CA HIS A 47 7.16 12.61 -13.18
C HIS A 47 6.97 11.29 -13.94
N CYS A 48 5.91 11.23 -14.77
CA CYS A 48 5.45 9.99 -15.39
C CYS A 48 6.38 9.39 -16.46
N ASN A 49 7.28 10.18 -17.05
CA ASN A 49 8.22 9.67 -18.07
C ASN A 49 9.37 8.87 -17.43
N THR A 50 9.78 9.26 -16.23
CA THR A 50 10.92 8.67 -15.50
C THR A 50 10.48 7.73 -14.37
N ASN A 51 9.20 7.75 -13.98
CA ASN A 51 8.67 7.05 -12.81
C ASN A 51 9.43 7.41 -11.52
N ASN A 52 9.80 8.69 -11.40
CA ASN A 52 10.55 9.24 -10.28
C ASN A 52 9.85 10.48 -9.72
N PHE A 53 10.06 10.73 -8.43
CA PHE A 53 9.79 12.01 -7.79
C PHE A 53 10.92 12.98 -8.15
N HIS A 54 10.56 14.14 -8.70
CA HIS A 54 11.46 15.24 -9.03
C HIS A 54 11.49 16.22 -7.86
N LEU A 55 12.61 16.24 -7.14
CA LEU A 55 12.85 17.11 -5.99
C LEU A 55 14.00 18.08 -6.31
N PRO A 56 14.13 19.21 -5.59
CA PRO A 56 15.25 20.16 -5.79
C PRO A 56 16.64 19.51 -5.68
N ILE A 57 16.74 18.45 -4.87
CA ILE A 57 17.95 17.67 -4.59
C ILE A 57 18.24 16.57 -5.62
N GLY A 58 17.32 16.32 -6.57
CA GLY A 58 17.44 15.27 -7.58
C GLY A 58 16.21 14.37 -7.69
N GLU A 59 16.38 13.23 -8.34
CA GLU A 59 15.31 12.25 -8.57
C GLU A 59 15.38 11.11 -7.53
N MET A 60 14.21 10.72 -7.01
CA MET A 60 14.08 9.57 -6.09
C MET A 60 12.87 8.73 -6.47
N THR A 61 12.89 7.43 -6.16
CA THR A 61 11.73 6.55 -6.38
C THR A 61 11.65 5.43 -5.35
N ILE A 62 10.47 4.83 -5.24
CA ILE A 62 10.21 3.68 -4.36
C ILE A 62 10.66 2.42 -5.07
N THR A 63 11.51 1.62 -4.46
CA THR A 63 12.08 0.40 -5.03
C THR A 63 11.45 -0.87 -4.43
N LEU A 64 11.81 -2.05 -4.95
CA LEU A 64 11.40 -3.32 -4.34
C LEU A 64 12.05 -3.55 -2.96
N ASP A 65 13.23 -2.97 -2.72
CA ASP A 65 13.89 -3.03 -1.42
C ASP A 65 13.09 -2.26 -0.35
N ASP A 66 12.51 -1.12 -0.75
CA ASP A 66 11.56 -0.37 0.07
C ASP A 66 10.32 -1.20 0.38
N VAL A 67 9.71 -1.83 -0.65
CA VAL A 67 8.53 -2.68 -0.45
C VAL A 67 8.80 -3.82 0.52
N SER A 68 9.93 -4.52 0.33
CA SER A 68 10.36 -5.61 1.20
C SER A 68 10.55 -5.14 2.63
N SER A 69 11.34 -4.08 2.84
CA SER A 69 11.70 -3.57 4.18
C SER A 69 10.55 -2.91 4.92
N LEU A 70 9.68 -2.18 4.22
CA LEU A 70 8.59 -1.44 4.83
C LEU A 70 7.41 -2.32 5.22
N LEU A 71 7.14 -3.38 4.45
CA LEU A 71 5.87 -4.12 4.51
C LEU A 71 6.02 -5.61 4.76
N HIS A 72 7.19 -6.19 4.49
CA HIS A 72 7.48 -7.63 4.57
C HIS A 72 6.43 -8.47 3.81
N ILE A 73 6.08 -8.04 2.60
CA ILE A 73 5.22 -8.81 1.67
C ILE A 73 6.08 -9.40 0.54
N PRO A 74 5.68 -10.54 -0.05
CA PRO A 74 6.47 -11.18 -1.11
C PRO A 74 6.73 -10.25 -2.31
N ILE A 75 8.00 -9.97 -2.60
CA ILE A 75 8.44 -9.19 -3.78
C ILE A 75 8.97 -10.07 -4.92
N ILE A 76 9.27 -11.34 -4.63
CA ILE A 76 9.68 -12.36 -5.60
C ILE A 76 8.56 -13.40 -5.64
N GLY A 77 8.25 -13.87 -6.84
CA GLY A 77 7.19 -14.86 -7.04
C GLY A 77 6.64 -14.79 -8.46
N ALA A 78 5.57 -15.55 -8.71
CA ALA A 78 4.82 -15.46 -9.94
C ALA A 78 4.14 -14.08 -10.05
N PHE A 79 4.27 -13.44 -11.20
CA PHE A 79 3.41 -12.31 -11.56
C PHE A 79 2.04 -12.85 -11.96
N PHE A 80 1.01 -12.07 -11.71
CA PHE A 80 -0.34 -12.40 -12.15
C PHE A 80 -0.99 -11.24 -12.89
N SER A 81 -1.80 -11.57 -13.89
CA SER A 81 -2.77 -10.67 -14.49
C SER A 81 -4.13 -10.82 -13.81
N VAL A 82 -5.01 -9.87 -14.04
CA VAL A 82 -6.36 -9.85 -13.48
C VAL A 82 -7.34 -9.99 -14.65
N ASN A 83 -8.19 -11.02 -14.63
CA ASN A 83 -9.14 -11.27 -15.70
C ASN A 83 -10.29 -10.25 -15.70
N ILE A 84 -10.82 -9.90 -16.88
CA ILE A 84 -11.99 -9.03 -16.99
C ILE A 84 -13.23 -9.91 -17.03
N PHE A 85 -14.09 -9.76 -16.02
CA PHE A 85 -15.33 -10.54 -15.91
C PHE A 85 -16.55 -9.71 -16.30
N ASN A 86 -17.52 -10.37 -16.96
CA ASN A 86 -18.87 -9.84 -17.03
C ASN A 86 -19.61 -10.10 -15.70
N LYS A 87 -20.84 -9.59 -15.56
CA LYS A 87 -21.60 -9.72 -14.31
C LYS A 87 -21.98 -11.16 -13.96
N ASP A 88 -22.28 -11.98 -14.98
CA ASP A 88 -22.75 -13.35 -14.80
C ASP A 88 -21.57 -14.26 -14.43
N ASP A 89 -20.44 -14.14 -15.15
CA ASP A 89 -19.21 -14.86 -14.82
C ASP A 89 -18.70 -14.50 -13.42
N ALA A 90 -18.82 -13.22 -13.03
CA ALA A 90 -18.49 -12.77 -11.69
C ALA A 90 -19.39 -13.40 -10.63
N ALA A 91 -20.69 -13.51 -10.89
CA ALA A 91 -21.65 -14.14 -9.97
C ALA A 91 -21.38 -15.64 -9.83
N GLU A 92 -21.05 -16.33 -10.93
CA GLU A 92 -20.67 -17.74 -10.92
C GLU A 92 -19.39 -17.97 -10.10
N LEU A 93 -18.34 -17.17 -10.35
CA LEU A 93 -17.08 -17.26 -9.59
C LEU A 93 -17.29 -17.00 -8.09
N LEU A 94 -18.16 -16.05 -7.74
CA LEU A 94 -18.54 -15.80 -6.35
C LEU A 94 -19.27 -17.00 -5.76
N GLY A 95 -20.23 -17.59 -6.48
CA GLY A 95 -20.95 -18.79 -6.03
C GLY A 95 -20.04 -20.00 -5.84
N GLU A 96 -19.08 -20.20 -6.74
CA GLU A 96 -18.11 -21.30 -6.70
C GLU A 96 -17.18 -21.19 -5.48
N LEU A 97 -16.61 -20.00 -5.25
CA LEU A 97 -15.52 -19.82 -4.29
C LEU A 97 -16.00 -19.46 -2.87
N LEU A 98 -17.27 -19.05 -2.74
CA LEU A 98 -17.87 -18.57 -1.50
C LEU A 98 -18.86 -19.60 -0.83
N GLY A 99 -18.50 -20.90 -0.69
CA GLY A 99 -19.28 -21.94 0.05
C GLY A 99 -18.91 -22.42 1.51
N HIS A 100 -17.63 -22.46 1.99
CA HIS A 100 -17.16 -22.90 3.36
C HIS A 100 -16.23 -21.94 4.21
N TRP A 101 -15.48 -22.35 5.25
CA TRP A 101 -14.57 -21.45 6.00
C TRP A 101 -13.49 -20.78 5.14
N GLN A 102 -13.05 -21.47 4.08
CA GLN A 102 -12.17 -20.90 3.06
C GLN A 102 -12.82 -19.69 2.34
N MET A 103 -14.14 -19.55 2.35
CA MET A 103 -14.81 -18.34 1.85
C MET A 103 -14.44 -17.13 2.66
N ALA A 104 -14.45 -17.27 3.99
CA ALA A 104 -14.22 -16.15 4.88
C ALA A 104 -12.79 -15.66 4.65
N ALA A 105 -11.83 -16.59 4.50
CA ALA A 105 -10.47 -16.28 4.09
C ALA A 105 -10.42 -15.61 2.71
N ARG A 106 -11.06 -16.17 1.66
CA ARG A 106 -11.06 -15.59 0.31
C ARG A 106 -11.69 -14.20 0.24
N ALA A 107 -12.85 -14.03 0.86
CA ALA A 107 -13.57 -12.75 0.92
C ALA A 107 -12.76 -11.72 1.72
N PHE A 108 -12.15 -12.15 2.82
CA PHE A 108 -11.27 -11.29 3.62
C PHE A 108 -10.02 -10.87 2.85
N LEU A 109 -9.34 -11.81 2.18
CA LEU A 109 -8.17 -11.51 1.35
C LEU A 109 -8.51 -10.60 0.17
N LEU A 110 -9.64 -10.86 -0.51
CA LEU A 110 -10.16 -10.00 -1.56
C LEU A 110 -10.38 -8.57 -1.05
N PHE A 111 -11.07 -8.44 0.09
CA PHE A 111 -11.24 -7.16 0.74
C PHE A 111 -9.90 -6.53 1.10
N LEU A 112 -9.00 -7.27 1.75
CA LEU A 112 -7.70 -6.81 2.22
C LEU A 112 -6.86 -6.21 1.08
N VAL A 113 -6.64 -6.97 -0.01
CA VAL A 113 -5.84 -6.48 -1.15
C VAL A 113 -6.53 -5.32 -1.86
N GLY A 114 -7.87 -5.34 -1.96
CA GLY A 114 -8.64 -4.26 -2.58
C GLY A 114 -8.75 -2.98 -1.73
N CYS A 115 -8.43 -3.04 -0.44
CA CYS A 115 -8.35 -1.88 0.45
C CYS A 115 -6.94 -1.31 0.60
N THR A 116 -5.93 -2.14 0.33
CA THR A 116 -4.53 -1.83 0.59
C THR A 116 -3.77 -1.72 -0.73
N LEU A 117 -3.27 -2.84 -1.24
CA LEU A 117 -2.41 -2.94 -2.42
C LEU A 117 -3.03 -2.28 -3.66
N PHE A 118 -4.30 -2.61 -3.91
CA PHE A 118 -5.03 -2.26 -5.12
C PHE A 118 -6.21 -1.34 -4.83
N SER A 119 -6.04 -0.44 -3.85
CA SER A 119 -7.07 0.53 -3.53
C SER A 119 -7.32 1.44 -4.74
N ASP A 120 -8.58 1.58 -5.14
CA ASP A 120 -8.98 2.42 -6.27
C ASP A 120 -9.83 3.61 -5.80
N LYS A 121 -10.30 4.43 -6.75
CA LYS A 121 -11.18 5.58 -6.45
C LYS A 121 -12.59 5.14 -6.05
N SER A 122 -12.93 3.86 -6.16
CA SER A 122 -14.24 3.35 -5.81
C SER A 122 -14.40 3.31 -4.29
N ALA A 123 -15.57 3.71 -3.78
CA ALA A 123 -15.80 3.75 -2.35
C ALA A 123 -15.97 2.34 -1.74
N PHE A 124 -16.52 1.39 -2.49
CA PHE A 124 -16.96 0.09 -1.98
C PHE A 124 -16.65 -1.09 -2.90
N ALA A 125 -16.20 -0.86 -4.14
CA ALA A 125 -15.98 -1.95 -5.09
C ALA A 125 -14.57 -2.51 -4.94
N VAL A 126 -14.45 -3.83 -4.98
CA VAL A 126 -13.19 -4.53 -5.22
C VAL A 126 -13.40 -5.34 -6.48
N SER A 127 -12.45 -5.30 -7.40
CA SER A 127 -12.52 -6.16 -8.59
C SER A 127 -12.53 -7.62 -8.14
N VAL A 128 -13.61 -8.33 -8.46
CA VAL A 128 -13.76 -9.77 -8.20
C VAL A 128 -12.66 -10.59 -8.87
N ALA A 129 -11.97 -10.01 -9.84
CA ALA A 129 -10.93 -10.70 -10.57
C ALA A 129 -9.68 -11.04 -9.74
N TYR A 130 -9.47 -10.36 -8.60
CA TYR A 130 -8.46 -10.79 -7.63
C TYR A 130 -8.82 -12.12 -6.95
N LEU A 131 -10.11 -12.48 -6.91
CA LEU A 131 -10.59 -13.69 -6.25
C LEU A 131 -10.03 -14.96 -6.89
N GLU A 132 -9.75 -14.94 -8.20
CA GLU A 132 -9.09 -16.06 -8.88
C GLU A 132 -7.72 -16.39 -8.28
N ARG A 133 -6.99 -15.39 -7.77
CA ARG A 133 -5.67 -15.60 -7.14
C ARG A 133 -5.78 -16.30 -5.81
N PHE A 134 -6.93 -16.18 -5.15
CA PHE A 134 -7.25 -16.85 -3.89
C PHE A 134 -8.00 -18.19 -4.09
N ARG A 135 -8.10 -18.70 -5.32
CA ARG A 135 -8.70 -20.01 -5.61
C ARG A 135 -7.97 -21.11 -4.82
N ASP A 136 -6.64 -21.14 -4.92
CA ASP A 136 -5.77 -21.95 -4.07
C ASP A 136 -5.06 -21.04 -3.05
N LEU A 137 -5.53 -21.10 -1.81
CA LEU A 137 -4.99 -20.31 -0.70
C LEU A 137 -3.55 -20.72 -0.34
N ASN A 138 -3.17 -21.98 -0.59
CA ASN A 138 -1.85 -22.49 -0.23
C ASN A 138 -0.74 -21.99 -1.18
N SER A 139 -1.11 -21.60 -2.40
CA SER A 139 -0.17 -21.08 -3.39
C SER A 139 -0.02 -19.55 -3.34
N CYS A 140 -0.77 -18.87 -2.46
CA CYS A 140 -0.86 -17.42 -2.45
C CYS A 140 0.46 -16.71 -2.08
N GLU A 141 1.27 -17.28 -1.20
CA GLU A 141 2.58 -16.74 -0.83
C GLU A 141 3.54 -16.70 -2.04
N GLY A 142 3.33 -17.57 -3.03
CA GLY A 142 4.17 -17.67 -4.22
C GLY A 142 4.01 -16.55 -5.23
N TYR A 143 3.07 -15.60 -5.03
CA TYR A 143 2.89 -14.44 -5.91
C TYR A 143 3.75 -13.25 -5.47
N ALA A 144 4.25 -12.49 -6.44
CA ALA A 144 5.02 -11.27 -6.20
C ALA A 144 4.13 -10.07 -5.82
N TRP A 145 3.31 -10.21 -4.77
CA TRP A 145 2.32 -9.21 -4.33
C TRP A 145 2.89 -7.81 -4.18
N GLY A 146 4.08 -7.68 -3.58
CA GLY A 146 4.75 -6.40 -3.39
C GLY A 146 5.18 -5.75 -4.69
N ALA A 147 5.69 -6.52 -5.64
CA ALA A 147 6.05 -6.00 -6.96
C ALA A 147 4.80 -5.55 -7.73
N THR A 148 3.72 -6.34 -7.71
CA THR A 148 2.46 -5.97 -8.35
C THR A 148 1.84 -4.72 -7.70
N ALA A 149 1.91 -4.59 -6.37
CA ALA A 149 1.44 -3.42 -5.66
C ALA A 149 2.23 -2.15 -6.01
N LEU A 150 3.56 -2.27 -6.16
CA LEU A 150 4.42 -1.16 -6.57
C LEU A 150 4.11 -0.70 -8.00
N THR A 151 3.97 -1.63 -8.94
CA THR A 151 3.56 -1.32 -10.32
C THR A 151 2.20 -0.62 -10.33
N TYR A 152 1.22 -1.13 -9.56
CA TYR A 152 -0.09 -0.51 -9.46
C TYR A 152 -0.02 0.90 -8.86
N LEU A 153 0.83 1.14 -7.86
CA LEU A 153 1.05 2.48 -7.31
C LEU A 153 1.64 3.43 -8.36
N TYR A 154 2.64 3.00 -9.13
CA TYR A 154 3.23 3.81 -10.20
C TYR A 154 2.23 4.19 -11.27
N ASP A 155 1.36 3.26 -11.69
CA ASP A 155 0.30 3.54 -12.65
C ASP A 155 -0.68 4.58 -12.11
N ASN A 156 -1.05 4.50 -10.82
CA ASN A 156 -1.93 5.48 -10.19
C ASN A 156 -1.29 6.87 -10.05
N LEU A 157 0.01 6.92 -9.77
CA LEU A 157 0.78 8.18 -9.71
C LEU A 157 0.90 8.81 -11.11
N ARG A 158 1.17 7.99 -12.13
CA ARG A 158 1.17 8.40 -13.55
C ARG A 158 -0.16 9.00 -13.94
N GLU A 159 -1.25 8.29 -13.70
CA GLU A 159 -2.60 8.74 -14.03
C GLU A 159 -2.97 10.04 -13.32
N THR A 160 -2.59 10.17 -12.04
CA THR A 160 -2.87 11.39 -11.27
C THR A 160 -2.06 12.59 -11.78
N SER A 161 -0.79 12.39 -12.13
CA SER A 161 0.09 13.42 -12.68
C SER A 161 -0.38 13.89 -14.07
N MET A 162 -0.72 12.96 -14.97
CA MET A 162 -1.17 13.28 -16.33
C MET A 162 -2.52 14.01 -16.37
N HIS A 163 -3.48 13.56 -15.56
CA HIS A 163 -4.86 14.05 -15.61
C HIS A 163 -5.19 15.07 -14.50
N GLN A 164 -4.18 15.50 -13.72
CA GLN A 164 -4.31 16.44 -12.60
C GLN A 164 -5.48 16.09 -11.65
N THR A 165 -5.68 14.80 -11.39
CA THR A 165 -6.85 14.36 -10.64
C THR A 165 -6.71 14.70 -9.15
N ARG A 166 -7.81 15.07 -8.49
CA ARG A 166 -7.81 15.50 -7.08
C ARG A 166 -7.59 14.37 -6.06
N THR A 167 -7.57 13.12 -6.49
CA THR A 167 -7.53 11.95 -5.60
C THR A 167 -6.56 10.92 -6.12
N VAL A 168 -5.66 10.47 -5.24
CA VAL A 168 -4.66 9.44 -5.52
C VAL A 168 -5.15 8.11 -4.97
N SER A 169 -5.02 7.06 -5.77
CA SER A 169 -5.29 5.66 -5.44
C SER A 169 -3.99 4.85 -5.47
N GLY A 170 -4.07 3.55 -5.21
CA GLY A 170 -2.90 2.67 -5.06
C GLY A 170 -2.51 2.47 -3.60
N TYR A 171 -1.34 1.88 -3.36
CA TYR A 171 -0.95 1.51 -2.00
C TYR A 171 -0.35 2.69 -1.21
N LEU A 172 -1.21 3.59 -0.74
CA LEU A 172 -0.77 4.85 -0.09
C LEU A 172 0.01 4.66 1.22
N THR A 173 -0.20 3.54 1.93
CA THR A 173 0.64 3.19 3.09
C THR A 173 2.10 3.05 2.70
N LEU A 174 2.39 2.38 1.59
CA LEU A 174 3.76 2.23 1.07
C LEU A 174 4.38 3.60 0.79
N LEU A 175 3.66 4.46 0.06
CA LEU A 175 4.13 5.83 -0.23
C LEU A 175 4.39 6.62 1.06
N GLN A 176 3.47 6.60 2.03
CA GLN A 176 3.66 7.31 3.29
C GLN A 176 4.81 6.76 4.13
N ALA A 177 4.95 5.43 4.21
CA ALA A 177 6.02 4.76 4.95
C ALA A 177 7.39 5.11 4.35
N TRP A 178 7.49 5.09 3.02
CA TRP A 178 8.68 5.49 2.28
C TRP A 178 9.05 6.94 2.57
N VAL A 179 8.06 7.85 2.57
CA VAL A 179 8.31 9.25 2.93
C VAL A 179 8.84 9.38 4.37
N TYR A 180 8.30 8.61 5.32
CA TYR A 180 8.76 8.65 6.72
C TYR A 180 10.19 8.15 6.89
N GLU A 181 10.61 7.11 6.16
CA GLU A 181 11.98 6.60 6.21
C GLU A 181 13.00 7.56 5.56
N HIS A 182 12.66 8.12 4.40
CA HIS A 182 13.60 8.93 3.63
C HIS A 182 13.62 10.41 4.02
N PHE A 183 12.54 10.94 4.61
CA PHE A 183 12.38 12.38 4.91
C PHE A 183 12.09 12.65 6.39
N PRO A 184 13.00 12.28 7.32
CA PRO A 184 12.76 12.38 8.76
C PRO A 184 12.52 13.82 9.22
N ALA A 185 13.24 14.80 8.65
CA ALA A 185 13.09 16.22 9.00
C ALA A 185 11.70 16.75 8.61
N LEU A 186 11.22 16.39 7.41
CA LEU A 186 9.87 16.73 6.93
C LEU A 186 8.78 16.14 7.84
N CYS A 187 9.03 14.92 8.34
CA CYS A 187 8.02 14.11 9.01
C CYS A 187 8.06 14.20 10.55
N ALA A 188 9.02 14.93 11.13
CA ALA A 188 9.14 15.14 12.58
C ALA A 188 7.83 15.63 13.24
N ASN A 189 7.07 16.44 12.50
CA ASN A 189 5.77 16.94 12.96
C ASN A 189 4.59 16.04 12.58
N CYS A 190 4.75 15.09 11.66
CA CYS A 190 3.68 14.27 11.08
C CYS A 190 3.51 12.92 11.74
N CYS A 191 4.58 12.35 12.29
CA CYS A 191 4.56 11.03 12.91
C CYS A 191 5.37 11.01 14.22
N ARG A 192 5.28 9.89 14.94
CA ARG A 192 6.10 9.58 16.11
C ARG A 192 6.61 8.16 15.98
N LEU A 193 7.76 7.88 16.57
CA LEU A 193 8.26 6.51 16.67
C LEU A 193 7.41 5.69 17.65
N SER A 194 7.14 4.43 17.31
CA SER A 194 6.50 3.48 18.20
C SER A 194 7.52 3.00 19.25
N GLN A 195 7.15 3.09 20.53
CA GLN A 195 8.00 2.66 21.65
C GLN A 195 8.13 1.13 21.80
N ILE A 196 7.25 0.39 21.13
CA ILE A 196 7.18 -1.08 21.18
C ILE A 196 7.56 -1.72 19.83
N TYR A 197 8.26 -0.96 18.98
CA TYR A 197 8.72 -1.45 17.69
C TYR A 197 9.86 -2.45 17.88
N ASP A 198 9.86 -3.49 17.05
CA ASP A 198 10.87 -4.53 16.96
C ASP A 198 11.40 -4.55 15.52
N GLU A 199 12.71 -4.68 15.33
CA GLU A 199 13.34 -4.65 14.00
C GLU A 199 12.95 -5.84 13.12
N ASP A 200 12.48 -6.97 13.71
CA ASP A 200 11.96 -8.11 12.95
C ASP A 200 10.58 -7.83 12.33
N TYR A 201 9.94 -6.72 12.72
CA TYR A 201 8.65 -6.30 12.19
C TYR A 201 8.76 -5.31 11.02
N PRO A 202 7.74 -5.26 10.14
CA PRO A 202 7.69 -4.31 9.03
C PRO A 202 7.96 -2.88 9.50
N ARG A 203 8.89 -2.18 8.84
CA ARG A 203 9.30 -0.83 9.26
C ARG A 203 8.18 0.20 9.20
N ALA A 204 7.13 -0.03 8.41
CA ALA A 204 5.93 0.80 8.45
C ALA A 204 5.32 0.87 9.88
N LEU A 205 5.46 -0.18 10.71
CA LEU A 205 4.97 -0.21 12.10
C LEU A 205 5.80 0.65 13.06
N ARG A 206 7.00 1.06 12.66
CA ARG A 206 7.82 1.99 13.44
C ARG A 206 7.14 3.34 13.59
N TRP A 207 6.26 3.71 12.66
CA TRP A 207 5.68 5.04 12.57
C TRP A 207 4.23 5.08 13.06
N LYS A 208 3.94 6.06 13.92
CA LYS A 208 2.58 6.40 14.36
C LYS A 208 2.19 7.78 13.79
N PRO A 209 1.33 7.84 12.76
CA PRO A 209 0.86 9.12 12.23
C PRO A 209 0.14 9.94 13.30
N LYS A 210 0.41 11.25 13.34
CA LYS A 210 -0.37 12.20 14.14
C LYS A 210 -1.67 12.48 13.39
N ARG A 211 -2.80 12.53 14.12
CA ARG A 211 -4.13 12.83 13.56
C ARG A 211 -4.26 14.33 13.26
N ASP A 212 -3.43 14.84 12.36
CA ASP A 212 -3.61 16.18 11.83
C ASP A 212 -4.04 16.10 10.37
N LYS A 213 -4.98 16.96 9.99
CA LYS A 213 -5.40 17.07 8.59
C LYS A 213 -4.39 17.96 7.91
N GLY A 214 -3.24 17.37 7.58
CA GLY A 214 -2.12 18.06 6.96
C GLY A 214 -2.60 18.94 5.80
N LEU A 215 -2.43 20.25 5.95
CA LEU A 215 -2.56 21.16 4.82
C LEU A 215 -1.43 20.83 3.84
N VAL A 216 -1.71 20.81 2.55
CA VAL A 216 -0.69 20.52 1.52
C VAL A 216 0.39 21.61 1.45
N ILE A 217 0.02 22.87 1.78
CA ILE A 217 0.88 24.05 1.59
C ILE A 217 2.18 23.97 2.42
N PRO A 218 2.15 23.67 3.74
CA PRO A 218 3.37 23.45 4.51
C PRO A 218 4.32 22.41 3.90
N PHE A 219 3.79 21.30 3.40
CA PHE A 219 4.60 20.25 2.78
C PHE A 219 5.23 20.68 1.48
N ARG A 220 4.49 21.39 0.61
CA ARG A 220 5.05 21.94 -0.63
C ARG A 220 6.25 22.83 -0.34
N LYS A 221 6.08 23.77 0.59
CA LYS A 221 7.15 24.69 1.00
C LYS A 221 8.37 23.93 1.54
N ALA A 222 8.14 22.97 2.43
CA ALA A 222 9.24 22.17 2.99
C ALA A 222 9.93 21.29 1.94
N LEU A 223 9.22 20.81 0.92
CA LEU A 223 9.82 20.10 -0.22
C LEU A 223 10.58 21.03 -1.17
N ASP A 224 10.14 22.28 -1.34
CA ASP A 224 10.85 23.28 -2.16
C ASP A 224 12.16 23.72 -1.48
N GLU A 225 12.19 23.73 -0.15
CA GLU A 225 13.33 24.14 0.69
C GLU A 225 14.19 22.95 1.15
N ILE A 226 13.96 21.74 0.62
CA ILE A 226 14.64 20.53 1.09
C ILE A 226 16.12 20.54 0.74
N ASP A 227 16.94 20.12 1.71
CA ASP A 227 18.39 19.98 1.58
C ASP A 227 18.80 18.49 1.57
N VAL A 228 19.96 18.21 0.96
CA VAL A 228 20.52 16.85 0.85
C VAL A 228 20.74 16.22 2.22
N ASP A 229 21.15 17.02 3.21
CA ASP A 229 21.36 16.57 4.59
C ASP A 229 20.05 16.23 5.33
N GLY A 230 18.91 16.70 4.80
CA GLY A 230 17.57 16.39 5.32
C GLY A 230 17.04 15.01 4.90
N ILE A 231 17.78 14.28 4.06
CA ILE A 231 17.36 13.02 3.43
C ILE A 231 18.16 11.84 3.97
N CYS A 232 17.45 10.79 4.33
CA CYS A 232 18.05 9.48 4.60
C CYS A 232 18.17 8.69 3.30
N TRP A 233 19.38 8.61 2.74
CA TRP A 233 19.63 7.91 1.47
C TRP A 233 19.69 6.38 1.60
N THR A 234 19.96 5.87 2.81
CA THR A 234 20.14 4.43 3.06
C THR A 234 19.42 4.01 4.35
N PRO A 235 18.07 4.04 4.39
CA PRO A 235 17.31 3.81 5.61
C PRO A 235 17.37 2.36 6.13
N TYR A 236 17.76 1.39 5.30
CA TYR A 236 17.75 -0.04 5.62
C TYR A 236 19.14 -0.65 5.85
N ARG A 237 20.19 0.17 5.91
CA ARG A 237 21.56 -0.29 6.19
C ARG A 237 21.86 -0.32 7.68
#